data_AF-A0A942AE43-F1
#
_entry.id   AF-A0A942AE43-F1
#
_cell.length_a   1.000
_cell.length_b   1.000
_cell.length_c   1.000
_cell.angle_alpha   90.00
_cell.angle_beta   90.00
_cell.angle_gamma   90.00
#
_symmetry.space_group_name_H-M   'P 1'
#
loop_
_entity.id
_entity.type
_entity.pdbx_description
1 polymer ?
#
loop_
_entity_poly.entity_id
_entity_poly.type
_entity_poly.pdbx_seq_one_letter_code
_entity_poly.pdbx_strand_id
1 'polypeptide(L)'
;MNNFLYVKRNHRAASRRGAARIISIMILAFLWPKVGGAQEIKDLDVSSISGKLTLTYKQKSGSSTDYAWFCKIGTDGAENEFSGTLTGTNNDWKHGSIDIKSEKKIEDPNNNKLDSYPILKLDGLNLTYNANDSLLYMVQNGNPLCIQGTGSSACTLKCQGVVINNYVGCDLLLDGGAAGLNILGKGYSNGIYLYTTGHSVDLILKGKINIVADNKYGVSIGNSASLSAAKDAKITASGGLKEILDNNVHSPFLEWRFEASLGSGKTLEIKDANGDSLDPAIQFTTDDKNKHFAINVAKNTGYTVWLGGDLLMDENKTTVFTATDNKLFSFKKMQLPTDWPTYGQTVSVGPDGTDVSVSGTNYTVKTPRGLAWIAWVTNNGKTTANTKEAYSNYYPSNAGFKECTVTLANDISLATPKGVTTGFVNNWVPIGTYSYLSYTDYTKCFQGTFDGNGKTITGMTISSSSVEYIGLFGYLYGATVRNLTM
;
A
#
# COMPACT_ATOMS: atom_id res chain seq x y z
N MET A 1 53.90 -56.70 -43.18
CA MET A 1 53.76 -57.64 -44.31
C MET A 1 52.29 -57.91 -44.52
N ASN A 2 51.76 -57.56 -45.71
CA ASN A 2 50.75 -58.24 -46.53
C ASN A 2 49.49 -58.83 -45.85
N ASN A 3 48.26 -58.76 -46.35
CA ASN A 3 47.69 -58.31 -47.62
C ASN A 3 46.15 -58.43 -47.51
N PHE A 4 45.45 -57.53 -48.19
CA PHE A 4 44.25 -57.71 -49.02
C PHE A 4 42.95 -58.42 -48.57
N LEU A 5 41.88 -57.73 -48.98
CA LEU A 5 40.44 -58.03 -49.06
C LEU A 5 40.05 -59.40 -49.64
N TYR A 6 38.89 -59.90 -49.19
CA TYR A 6 37.97 -60.63 -50.09
C TYR A 6 36.52 -60.19 -49.88
N VAL A 7 35.91 -59.66 -50.94
CA VAL A 7 34.47 -59.46 -51.08
C VAL A 7 33.86 -60.75 -51.63
N LYS A 8 32.77 -61.25 -51.02
CA LYS A 8 31.84 -62.13 -51.72
C LYS A 8 30.39 -61.75 -51.41
N ARG A 9 29.69 -61.36 -52.48
CA ARG A 9 28.27 -61.06 -52.57
C ARG A 9 27.41 -62.23 -52.10
N ASN A 10 26.37 -61.95 -51.32
CA ASN A 10 25.17 -62.78 -51.24
C ASN A 10 23.93 -61.90 -51.42
N HIS A 11 23.39 -61.88 -52.63
CA HIS A 11 21.99 -61.54 -52.87
C HIS A 11 21.16 -62.79 -52.59
N ARG A 12 20.24 -62.73 -51.61
CA ARG A 12 18.99 -63.49 -51.62
C ARG A 12 17.87 -62.67 -50.98
N ALA A 13 16.71 -62.76 -51.62
CA ALA A 13 15.54 -61.91 -51.51
C ALA A 13 14.91 -61.84 -50.11
N ALA A 14 14.48 -60.64 -49.73
CA ALA A 14 13.52 -60.45 -48.64
C ALA A 14 12.11 -60.84 -49.10
N SER A 15 11.38 -61.58 -48.26
CA SER A 15 10.04 -62.09 -48.56
C SER A 15 8.96 -61.01 -48.53
N ARG A 16 7.95 -61.15 -49.41
CA ARG A 16 6.74 -60.33 -49.58
C ARG A 16 5.84 -60.23 -48.32
N ARG A 17 6.29 -59.53 -47.27
CA ARG A 17 5.43 -59.04 -46.17
C ARG A 17 5.76 -57.61 -45.70
N GLY A 18 6.46 -56.83 -46.53
CA GLY A 18 6.72 -55.39 -46.30
C GLY A 18 6.02 -54.43 -47.28
N ALA A 19 5.43 -54.92 -48.37
CA ALA A 19 4.94 -54.06 -49.47
C ALA A 19 3.42 -53.75 -49.42
N ALA A 20 2.68 -54.30 -48.46
CA ALA A 20 1.22 -54.07 -48.33
C ALA A 20 0.82 -53.04 -47.25
N ARG A 21 1.78 -52.48 -46.49
CA ARG A 21 1.48 -51.45 -45.46
C ARG A 21 1.84 -50.02 -45.86
N ILE A 22 2.54 -49.82 -46.98
CA ILE A 22 2.94 -48.48 -47.44
C ILE A 22 1.94 -47.89 -48.46
N ILE A 23 1.10 -48.72 -49.09
CA ILE A 23 0.12 -48.25 -50.10
C ILE A 23 -1.22 -47.81 -49.47
N SER A 24 -1.60 -48.31 -48.28
CA SER A 24 -2.80 -47.82 -47.58
C SER A 24 -2.64 -46.46 -46.89
N ILE A 25 -1.40 -46.00 -46.65
CA ILE A 25 -1.16 -44.70 -45.99
C ILE A 25 -1.14 -43.55 -47.02
N MET A 26 -0.77 -43.81 -48.29
CA MET A 26 -0.75 -42.76 -49.31
C MET A 26 -2.11 -42.49 -50.00
N ILE A 27 -3.10 -43.38 -49.88
CA ILE A 27 -4.44 -43.15 -50.48
C ILE A 27 -5.42 -42.45 -49.50
N LEU A 28 -5.16 -42.46 -48.19
CA LEU A 28 -5.95 -41.68 -47.21
C LEU A 28 -5.50 -40.21 -47.06
N ALA A 29 -4.37 -39.83 -47.67
CA ALA A 29 -3.85 -38.46 -47.61
C ALA A 29 -4.41 -37.51 -48.70
N PHE A 30 -5.27 -37.99 -49.61
CA PHE A 30 -5.79 -37.20 -50.74
C PHE A 30 -7.31 -36.99 -50.77
N LEU A 31 -8.03 -37.32 -49.68
CA LEU A 31 -9.49 -37.16 -49.59
C LEU A 31 -9.97 -36.40 -48.35
N TRP A 32 -9.13 -35.55 -47.74
CA TRP A 32 -9.63 -34.53 -46.83
C TRP A 32 -9.78 -33.18 -47.54
N PRO A 33 -10.97 -32.53 -47.43
CA PRO A 33 -11.09 -31.14 -47.80
C PRO A 33 -10.10 -30.34 -46.96
N LYS A 34 -9.38 -29.46 -47.66
CA LYS A 34 -8.43 -28.50 -47.12
C LYS A 34 -9.17 -27.43 -46.30
N VAL A 35 -9.75 -27.79 -45.16
CA VAL A 35 -10.33 -26.89 -44.16
C VAL A 35 -10.12 -27.52 -42.78
N GLY A 36 -9.04 -27.16 -42.11
CA GLY A 36 -8.71 -27.72 -40.81
C GLY A 36 -7.25 -27.45 -40.41
N GLY A 37 -6.82 -26.20 -40.50
CA GLY A 37 -5.62 -25.78 -39.78
C GLY A 37 -5.97 -25.76 -38.29
N ALA A 38 -5.16 -26.40 -37.45
CA ALA A 38 -5.27 -26.21 -36.01
C ALA A 38 -5.20 -24.69 -35.73
N GLN A 39 -6.27 -24.12 -35.18
CA GLN A 39 -6.32 -22.71 -34.83
C GLN A 39 -5.26 -22.47 -33.76
N GLU A 40 -4.25 -21.68 -34.10
CA GLU A 40 -3.18 -21.32 -33.17
C GLU A 40 -3.80 -20.49 -32.04
N ILE A 41 -3.75 -21.02 -30.82
CA ILE A 41 -4.25 -20.35 -29.61
C ILE A 41 -3.29 -19.19 -29.31
N LYS A 42 -3.76 -17.95 -29.47
CA LYS A 42 -2.94 -16.73 -29.32
C LYS A 42 -3.37 -15.89 -28.13
N ASP A 43 -2.45 -15.04 -27.71
CA ASP A 43 -2.75 -13.91 -26.84
C ASP A 43 -3.60 -12.89 -27.59
N LEU A 44 -4.41 -12.15 -26.83
CA LEU A 44 -5.32 -11.15 -27.38
C LEU A 44 -4.75 -9.74 -27.16
N ASP A 45 -4.26 -9.12 -28.23
CA ASP A 45 -3.78 -7.74 -28.22
C ASP A 45 -4.96 -6.76 -28.28
N VAL A 46 -5.15 -5.98 -27.21
CA VAL A 46 -6.26 -5.03 -27.09
C VAL A 46 -6.23 -3.88 -28.09
N SER A 47 -5.09 -3.62 -28.74
CA SER A 47 -4.98 -2.61 -29.80
C SER A 47 -5.67 -3.05 -31.10
N SER A 48 -5.87 -4.36 -31.27
CA SER A 48 -6.49 -4.95 -32.47
C SER A 48 -8.00 -5.15 -32.35
N ILE A 49 -8.57 -4.93 -31.17
CA ILE A 49 -10.00 -5.15 -30.92
C ILE A 49 -10.82 -4.01 -31.51
N SER A 50 -11.84 -4.37 -32.29
CA SER A 50 -12.68 -3.42 -33.03
C SER A 50 -14.13 -3.33 -32.52
N GLY A 51 -14.49 -4.11 -31.49
CA GLY A 51 -15.85 -4.19 -30.99
C GLY A 51 -15.91 -4.63 -29.53
N LYS A 52 -17.14 -4.68 -28.99
CA LYS A 52 -17.41 -5.10 -27.60
C LYS A 52 -16.74 -6.44 -27.30
N LEU A 53 -15.97 -6.50 -26.22
CA LEU A 53 -15.22 -7.70 -25.86
C LEU A 53 -15.91 -8.45 -24.72
N THR A 54 -16.14 -9.74 -24.92
CA THR A 54 -16.59 -10.67 -23.89
C THR A 54 -15.59 -11.80 -23.75
N LEU A 55 -15.18 -12.09 -22.52
CA LEU A 55 -14.21 -13.13 -22.16
C LEU A 55 -14.89 -14.15 -21.25
N THR A 56 -14.95 -15.40 -21.70
CA THR A 56 -15.63 -16.47 -20.96
C THR A 56 -14.69 -17.65 -20.77
N TYR A 57 -14.44 -18.03 -19.53
CA TYR A 57 -13.78 -19.30 -19.21
C TYR A 57 -14.82 -20.40 -19.09
N LYS A 58 -14.82 -21.37 -20.02
CA LYS A 58 -15.86 -22.40 -20.09
C LYS A 58 -15.36 -23.71 -20.67
N GLN A 59 -16.22 -24.71 -20.54
CA GLN A 59 -15.95 -26.07 -20.97
C GLN A 59 -15.83 -26.13 -22.50
N LYS A 60 -14.83 -26.86 -22.99
CA LYS A 60 -14.62 -27.06 -24.43
C LYS A 60 -15.74 -27.93 -25.01
N SER A 61 -16.18 -27.59 -26.21
CA SER A 61 -17.19 -28.38 -26.93
C SER A 61 -16.70 -29.82 -27.10
N GLY A 62 -17.52 -30.80 -26.68
CA GLY A 62 -17.20 -32.22 -26.75
C GLY A 62 -16.28 -32.76 -25.66
N SER A 63 -15.82 -31.95 -24.70
CA SER A 63 -15.09 -32.41 -23.51
C SER A 63 -15.99 -32.42 -22.28
N SER A 64 -15.76 -33.35 -21.34
CA SER A 64 -16.43 -33.39 -20.03
C SER A 64 -15.63 -32.72 -18.91
N THR A 65 -14.36 -32.39 -19.15
CA THR A 65 -13.43 -31.93 -18.10
C THR A 65 -12.51 -30.79 -18.52
N ASP A 66 -12.33 -30.55 -19.83
CA ASP A 66 -11.44 -29.51 -20.33
C ASP A 66 -12.16 -28.17 -20.39
N TYR A 67 -11.52 -27.14 -19.85
CA TYR A 67 -11.98 -25.76 -19.88
C TYR A 67 -10.91 -24.87 -20.52
N ALA A 68 -11.35 -23.85 -21.24
CA ALA A 68 -10.48 -22.88 -21.89
C ALA A 68 -11.10 -21.48 -21.85
N TRP A 69 -10.26 -20.49 -22.15
CA TRP A 69 -10.71 -19.11 -22.32
C TRP A 69 -11.19 -18.89 -23.75
N PHE A 70 -12.36 -18.26 -23.88
CA PHE A 70 -12.96 -17.88 -25.13
C PHE A 70 -13.18 -16.38 -25.18
N CYS A 71 -12.96 -15.77 -26.34
CA CYS A 71 -13.25 -14.37 -26.60
C CYS A 71 -14.33 -14.23 -27.68
N LYS A 72 -15.17 -13.22 -27.53
CA LYS A 72 -16.15 -12.77 -28.53
C LYS A 72 -15.97 -11.28 -28.75
N ILE A 73 -15.86 -10.87 -30.01
CA ILE A 73 -15.69 -9.47 -30.41
C ILE A 73 -16.94 -9.02 -31.19
N GLY A 74 -17.68 -8.06 -30.65
CA GLY A 74 -18.94 -7.57 -31.20
C GLY A 74 -20.14 -8.46 -30.87
N THR A 75 -21.35 -7.94 -31.09
CA THR A 75 -22.61 -8.60 -30.75
C THR A 75 -22.82 -9.90 -31.53
N ASP A 76 -22.43 -9.92 -32.80
CA ASP A 76 -22.60 -11.05 -33.72
C ASP A 76 -21.27 -11.77 -34.02
N GLY A 77 -20.22 -11.45 -33.27
CA GLY A 77 -18.91 -12.08 -33.43
C GLY A 77 -18.93 -13.57 -33.16
N ALA A 78 -18.14 -14.34 -33.91
CA ALA A 78 -17.86 -15.71 -33.56
C ALA A 78 -17.02 -15.76 -32.28
N GLU A 79 -17.33 -16.73 -31.43
CA GLU A 79 -16.57 -16.99 -30.22
C GLU A 79 -15.37 -17.89 -30.55
N ASN A 80 -14.18 -17.50 -30.11
CA ASN A 80 -12.92 -18.17 -30.44
C ASN A 80 -12.13 -18.47 -29.17
N GLU A 81 -11.47 -19.62 -29.13
CA GLU A 81 -10.53 -19.97 -28.05
C GLU A 81 -9.29 -19.08 -28.13
N PHE A 82 -8.81 -18.60 -26.98
CA PHE A 82 -7.57 -17.84 -26.86
C PHE A 82 -6.78 -18.28 -25.63
N SER A 83 -5.54 -17.80 -25.48
CA SER A 83 -4.61 -18.27 -24.46
C SER A 83 -5.03 -17.96 -23.01
N GLY A 84 -5.99 -17.05 -22.83
CA GLY A 84 -6.28 -16.44 -21.53
C GLY A 84 -5.38 -15.26 -21.20
N THR A 85 -4.59 -14.74 -22.14
CA THR A 85 -3.74 -13.57 -21.93
C THR A 85 -4.23 -12.37 -22.75
N LEU A 86 -4.40 -11.23 -22.10
CA LEU A 86 -4.57 -9.92 -22.71
C LEU A 86 -3.23 -9.16 -22.71
N THR A 87 -2.88 -8.57 -23.84
CA THR A 87 -1.65 -7.81 -24.04
C THR A 87 -1.92 -6.46 -24.69
N GLY A 88 -0.90 -5.60 -24.76
CA GLY A 88 -0.92 -4.41 -25.60
C GLY A 88 -1.38 -3.14 -24.89
N THR A 89 -1.43 -2.05 -25.65
CA THR A 89 -1.82 -0.72 -25.16
C THR A 89 -2.98 -0.18 -25.99
N ASN A 90 -4.05 0.26 -25.33
CA ASN A 90 -5.12 1.04 -25.93
C ASN A 90 -5.52 2.20 -25.00
N ASN A 91 -5.05 3.40 -25.34
CA ASN A 91 -5.24 4.62 -24.54
C ASN A 91 -6.59 5.30 -24.75
N ASP A 92 -7.43 4.76 -25.63
CA ASP A 92 -8.73 5.32 -25.97
C ASP A 92 -9.71 4.19 -26.31
N TRP A 93 -9.87 3.27 -25.36
CA TRP A 93 -10.80 2.15 -25.47
C TRP A 93 -12.22 2.69 -25.68
N LYS A 94 -12.91 2.24 -26.73
CA LYS A 94 -14.23 2.77 -27.15
C LYS A 94 -15.32 1.72 -27.24
N HIS A 95 -15.04 0.51 -26.79
CA HIS A 95 -15.86 -0.66 -27.09
C HIS A 95 -16.79 -1.08 -25.96
N GLY A 96 -17.07 -0.19 -24.99
CA GLY A 96 -17.84 -0.51 -23.79
C GLY A 96 -17.02 -1.28 -22.75
N SER A 97 -17.66 -1.72 -21.66
CA SER A 97 -17.01 -2.61 -20.69
C SER A 97 -16.49 -3.90 -21.35
N ILE A 98 -15.42 -4.48 -20.81
CA ILE A 98 -15.01 -5.85 -21.11
C ILE A 98 -15.77 -6.76 -20.16
N ASP A 99 -16.65 -7.59 -20.70
CA ASP A 99 -17.47 -8.50 -19.91
C ASP A 99 -16.65 -9.77 -19.63
N ILE A 100 -16.50 -10.15 -18.36
CA ILE A 100 -15.65 -11.27 -17.94
C ILE A 100 -16.47 -12.23 -17.08
N LYS A 101 -16.39 -13.53 -17.39
CA LYS A 101 -17.08 -14.58 -16.64
C LYS A 101 -16.31 -15.90 -16.63
N SER A 102 -16.43 -16.64 -15.52
CA SER A 102 -16.15 -18.08 -15.48
C SER A 102 -17.45 -18.88 -15.36
N GLU A 103 -17.55 -19.96 -16.13
CA GLU A 103 -18.61 -20.98 -16.05
C GLU A 103 -18.16 -22.23 -15.27
N LYS A 104 -16.88 -22.30 -14.90
CA LYS A 104 -16.33 -23.42 -14.14
C LYS A 104 -16.71 -23.28 -12.67
N LYS A 105 -17.56 -24.20 -12.18
CA LYS A 105 -17.82 -24.32 -10.75
C LYS A 105 -16.56 -24.79 -10.01
N ILE A 106 -16.33 -24.22 -8.84
CA ILE A 106 -15.25 -24.61 -7.93
C ILE A 106 -15.91 -25.12 -6.64
N GLU A 107 -15.65 -26.38 -6.29
CA GLU A 107 -16.38 -27.12 -5.25
C GLU A 107 -16.11 -26.65 -3.80
N ASP A 108 -15.16 -25.75 -3.58
CA ASP A 108 -14.90 -25.17 -2.26
C ASP A 108 -14.78 -23.64 -2.39
N PRO A 109 -15.85 -22.90 -2.07
CA PRO A 109 -15.86 -21.44 -2.09
C PRO A 109 -15.19 -20.83 -0.84
N ASN A 110 -14.74 -21.63 0.13
CA ASN A 110 -13.87 -21.09 1.17
C ASN A 110 -12.53 -20.74 0.50
N ASN A 111 -12.01 -19.53 0.76
CA ASN A 111 -10.83 -18.88 0.16
C ASN A 111 -9.49 -19.66 0.20
N ASN A 112 -9.51 -20.97 0.40
CA ASN A 112 -8.39 -21.91 0.52
C ASN A 112 -7.99 -22.57 -0.81
N LYS A 113 -8.78 -22.44 -1.89
CA LYS A 113 -8.47 -23.02 -3.22
C LYS A 113 -8.23 -21.96 -4.30
N LEU A 114 -7.55 -20.88 -3.96
CA LEU A 114 -7.21 -19.79 -4.89
C LEU A 114 -6.49 -20.28 -6.16
N ASP A 115 -5.65 -21.30 -6.03
CA ASP A 115 -4.91 -21.88 -7.16
C ASP A 115 -5.82 -22.65 -8.15
N SER A 116 -7.09 -22.90 -7.79
CA SER A 116 -8.09 -23.52 -8.67
C SER A 116 -8.84 -22.50 -9.54
N TYR A 117 -8.66 -21.20 -9.29
CA TYR A 117 -9.38 -20.15 -10.01
C TYR A 117 -8.84 -20.07 -11.45
N PRO A 118 -9.71 -20.02 -12.47
CA PRO A 118 -9.25 -19.74 -13.83
C PRO A 118 -8.60 -18.37 -13.89
N ILE A 119 -7.40 -18.33 -14.49
CA ILE A 119 -6.57 -17.12 -14.52
C ILE A 119 -6.73 -16.44 -15.87
N LEU A 120 -7.20 -15.20 -15.85
CA LEU A 120 -7.06 -14.24 -16.94
C LEU A 120 -5.76 -13.45 -16.71
N LYS A 121 -4.79 -13.60 -17.61
CA LYS A 121 -3.50 -12.92 -17.53
C LYS A 121 -3.56 -11.56 -18.20
N LEU A 122 -2.98 -10.56 -17.55
CA LEU A 122 -2.69 -9.25 -18.12
C LEU A 122 -1.17 -9.17 -18.24
N ASP A 123 -0.65 -9.12 -19.47
CA ASP A 123 0.78 -9.06 -19.73
C ASP A 123 1.13 -7.71 -20.39
N GLY A 124 1.74 -6.82 -19.59
CA GLY A 124 2.07 -5.46 -20.00
C GLY A 124 0.86 -4.64 -20.47
N LEU A 125 -0.34 -5.02 -20.04
CA LEU A 125 -1.60 -4.45 -20.53
C LEU A 125 -1.78 -3.01 -20.04
N ASN A 126 -2.07 -2.09 -20.97
CA ASN A 126 -2.42 -0.71 -20.65
C ASN A 126 -3.74 -0.32 -21.33
N LEU A 127 -4.79 -0.10 -20.55
CA LEU A 127 -6.11 0.28 -21.04
C LEU A 127 -6.57 1.59 -20.41
N THR A 128 -7.09 2.50 -21.24
CA THR A 128 -7.79 3.70 -20.78
C THR A 128 -9.17 3.78 -21.41
N TYR A 129 -10.21 3.81 -20.58
CA TYR A 129 -11.60 3.99 -21.00
C TYR A 129 -12.19 5.28 -20.43
N ASN A 130 -12.43 6.26 -21.30
CA ASN A 130 -12.84 7.62 -20.89
C ASN A 130 -14.35 7.82 -20.73
N ALA A 131 -15.17 6.77 -20.87
CA ALA A 131 -16.61 6.86 -20.66
C ALA A 131 -16.99 6.71 -19.18
N ASN A 132 -18.15 7.25 -18.80
CA ASN A 132 -18.77 7.06 -17.49
C ASN A 132 -19.45 5.68 -17.38
N ASP A 133 -18.69 4.62 -17.65
CA ASP A 133 -19.11 3.21 -17.57
C ASP A 133 -17.95 2.38 -17.01
N SER A 134 -18.17 1.12 -16.67
CA SER A 134 -17.12 0.25 -16.16
C SER A 134 -16.12 -0.21 -17.23
N LEU A 135 -14.83 -0.33 -16.89
CA LEU A 135 -13.83 -0.89 -17.79
C LEU A 135 -13.88 -2.42 -17.80
N LEU A 136 -13.68 -3.06 -16.64
CA LEU A 136 -13.88 -4.50 -16.47
C LEU A 136 -15.19 -4.73 -15.74
N TYR A 137 -16.07 -5.53 -16.34
CA TYR A 137 -17.36 -5.89 -15.78
C TYR A 137 -17.41 -7.38 -15.52
N MET A 138 -17.44 -7.77 -14.24
CA MET A 138 -17.66 -9.17 -13.87
C MET A 138 -19.15 -9.47 -14.07
N VAL A 139 -19.44 -10.37 -15.01
CA VAL A 139 -20.82 -10.70 -15.36
C VAL A 139 -21.52 -11.37 -14.19
N GLN A 140 -22.80 -11.04 -14.02
CA GLN A 140 -23.64 -11.55 -12.95
C GLN A 140 -23.64 -13.09 -12.85
N ASN A 141 -23.63 -13.58 -11.61
CA ASN A 141 -23.59 -14.99 -11.22
C ASN A 141 -22.45 -15.76 -11.92
N GLY A 142 -21.29 -15.10 -12.05
CA GLY A 142 -20.06 -15.72 -12.49
C GLY A 142 -19.50 -16.65 -11.41
N ASN A 143 -18.85 -17.73 -11.82
CA ASN A 143 -18.05 -18.51 -10.90
C ASN A 143 -16.72 -17.80 -10.62
N PRO A 144 -16.00 -18.20 -9.55
CA PRO A 144 -14.78 -17.52 -9.17
C PRO A 144 -13.72 -17.49 -10.28
N LEU A 145 -12.93 -16.41 -10.32
CA LEU A 145 -11.81 -16.24 -11.27
C LEU A 145 -10.70 -15.37 -10.71
N CYS A 146 -9.52 -15.49 -11.32
CA CYS A 146 -8.35 -14.69 -11.03
C CYS A 146 -8.01 -13.78 -12.20
N ILE A 147 -7.67 -12.52 -11.91
CA ILE A 147 -7.03 -11.61 -12.87
C ILE A 147 -5.60 -11.37 -12.38
N GLN A 148 -4.62 -11.75 -13.19
CA GLN A 148 -3.21 -11.75 -12.79
C GLN A 148 -2.34 -10.90 -13.72
N GLY A 149 -1.58 -9.96 -13.15
CA GLY A 149 -0.47 -9.29 -13.83
C GLY A 149 0.72 -10.23 -14.00
N THR A 150 1.19 -10.43 -15.24
CA THR A 150 2.26 -11.41 -15.55
C THR A 150 3.45 -10.84 -16.33
N GLY A 151 3.36 -9.59 -16.79
CA GLY A 151 4.40 -8.95 -17.59
C GLY A 151 5.61 -8.46 -16.79
N SER A 152 6.65 -8.04 -17.53
CA SER A 152 7.86 -7.43 -16.95
C SER A 152 7.60 -6.02 -16.41
N SER A 153 6.54 -5.35 -16.88
CA SER A 153 6.06 -4.05 -16.41
C SER A 153 4.69 -4.16 -15.77
N ALA A 154 4.37 -3.21 -14.88
CA ALA A 154 3.05 -3.14 -14.28
C ALA A 154 1.96 -2.98 -15.35
N CYS A 155 0.82 -3.65 -15.16
CA CYS A 155 -0.37 -3.43 -15.97
C CYS A 155 -1.14 -2.22 -15.45
N THR A 156 -1.74 -1.43 -16.35
CA THR A 156 -2.50 -0.24 -15.98
C THR A 156 -3.89 -0.27 -16.58
N LEU A 157 -4.89 -0.22 -15.69
CA LEU A 157 -6.29 -0.11 -16.02
C LEU A 157 -6.78 1.27 -15.56
N LYS A 158 -7.20 2.11 -16.50
CA LYS A 158 -7.65 3.48 -16.22
C LYS A 158 -9.06 3.68 -16.74
N CYS A 159 -9.95 4.22 -15.91
CA CYS A 159 -11.34 4.43 -16.29
C CYS A 159 -11.93 5.70 -15.69
N GLN A 160 -12.76 6.42 -16.45
CA GLN A 160 -13.56 7.55 -15.94
C GLN A 160 -14.79 7.07 -15.14
N GLY A 161 -15.32 5.90 -15.46
CA GLY A 161 -16.26 5.17 -14.62
C GLY A 161 -15.55 4.21 -13.66
N VAL A 162 -16.18 3.08 -13.34
CA VAL A 162 -15.61 2.11 -12.40
C VAL A 162 -14.55 1.28 -13.10
N VAL A 163 -13.31 1.19 -12.58
CA VAL A 163 -12.27 0.41 -13.27
C VAL A 163 -12.60 -1.08 -13.26
N ILE A 164 -12.98 -1.61 -12.08
CA ILE A 164 -13.44 -3.00 -11.92
C ILE A 164 -14.78 -2.99 -11.22
N ASN A 165 -15.82 -3.39 -11.95
CA ASN A 165 -17.18 -3.48 -11.47
C ASN A 165 -17.59 -4.95 -11.29
N ASN A 166 -17.82 -5.35 -10.05
CA ASN A 166 -18.29 -6.67 -9.69
C ASN A 166 -19.63 -6.55 -8.97
N TYR A 167 -20.69 -6.49 -9.79
CA TYR A 167 -22.06 -6.36 -9.33
C TYR A 167 -22.78 -7.70 -9.48
N VAL A 168 -23.02 -8.37 -8.35
CA VAL A 168 -23.63 -9.71 -8.27
C VAL A 168 -22.82 -10.70 -9.13
N GLY A 169 -21.51 -10.47 -9.26
CA GLY A 169 -20.66 -11.16 -10.22
C GLY A 169 -20.08 -12.46 -9.67
N CYS A 170 -18.82 -12.43 -9.25
CA CYS A 170 -18.04 -13.62 -8.84
C CYS A 170 -17.06 -13.31 -7.71
N ASP A 171 -16.63 -14.35 -6.98
CA ASP A 171 -15.44 -14.21 -6.12
C ASP A 171 -14.22 -13.93 -7.00
N LEU A 172 -13.50 -12.88 -6.66
CA LEU A 172 -12.45 -12.32 -7.49
C LEU A 172 -11.12 -12.32 -6.76
N LEU A 173 -10.12 -12.95 -7.35
CA LEU A 173 -8.73 -12.78 -6.97
C LEU A 173 -8.09 -11.77 -7.92
N LEU A 174 -7.60 -10.66 -7.39
CA LEU A 174 -6.71 -9.75 -8.12
C LEU A 174 -5.28 -10.01 -7.65
N ASP A 175 -4.44 -10.46 -8.56
CA ASP A 175 -3.02 -10.69 -8.31
C ASP A 175 -2.19 -9.73 -9.16
N GLY A 176 -1.59 -8.73 -8.52
CA GLY A 176 -0.74 -7.78 -9.23
C GLY A 176 0.57 -8.37 -9.75
N GLY A 177 0.91 -9.60 -9.34
CA GLY A 177 2.20 -10.20 -9.64
C GLY A 177 3.37 -9.38 -9.07
N ALA A 178 4.57 -9.63 -9.60
CA ALA A 178 5.79 -8.94 -9.18
C ALA A 178 5.86 -7.49 -9.72
N ALA A 179 5.46 -7.28 -10.97
CA ALA A 179 5.57 -5.98 -11.63
C ALA A 179 4.47 -4.99 -11.15
N GLY A 180 3.27 -5.51 -10.87
CA GLY A 180 2.18 -4.78 -10.26
C GLY A 180 0.95 -4.57 -11.16
N LEU A 181 -0.16 -4.21 -10.53
CA LEU A 181 -1.42 -3.84 -11.19
C LEU A 181 -1.88 -2.47 -10.70
N ASN A 182 -2.02 -1.52 -11.61
CA ASN A 182 -2.52 -0.18 -11.35
C ASN A 182 -4.00 -0.08 -11.75
N ILE A 183 -4.84 0.29 -10.81
CA ILE A 183 -6.29 0.47 -10.97
C ILE A 183 -6.58 1.96 -10.74
N LEU A 184 -6.75 2.71 -11.83
CA LEU A 184 -6.76 4.17 -11.83
C LEU A 184 -8.15 4.71 -12.21
N GLY A 185 -9.01 4.86 -11.20
CA GLY A 185 -10.32 5.50 -11.32
C GLY A 185 -10.20 7.02 -11.42
N LYS A 186 -10.87 7.60 -12.42
CA LYS A 186 -10.93 9.04 -12.69
C LYS A 186 -12.34 9.58 -12.47
N GLY A 187 -12.43 10.89 -12.27
CA GLY A 187 -13.72 11.54 -12.04
C GLY A 187 -14.39 11.14 -10.73
N TYR A 188 -15.72 10.97 -10.76
CA TYR A 188 -16.55 10.72 -9.58
C TYR A 188 -17.01 9.25 -9.53
N SER A 189 -16.06 8.33 -9.62
CA SER A 189 -16.32 6.89 -9.64
C SER A 189 -15.35 6.12 -8.74
N ASN A 190 -15.73 4.90 -8.37
CA ASN A 190 -14.90 4.02 -7.56
C ASN A 190 -13.78 3.41 -8.41
N GLY A 191 -12.63 3.12 -7.80
CA GLY A 191 -11.61 2.28 -8.44
C GLY A 191 -12.16 0.86 -8.63
N ILE A 192 -12.56 0.23 -7.52
CA ILE A 192 -13.22 -1.07 -7.49
C ILE A 192 -14.59 -0.93 -6.82
N TYR A 193 -15.61 -1.51 -7.46
CA TYR A 193 -16.95 -1.60 -6.89
C TYR A 193 -17.37 -3.06 -6.73
N LEU A 194 -17.70 -3.45 -5.52
CA LEU A 194 -18.15 -4.78 -5.15
C LEU A 194 -19.53 -4.66 -4.50
N TYR A 195 -20.51 -5.33 -5.06
CA TYR A 195 -21.86 -5.34 -4.51
C TYR A 195 -22.55 -6.63 -4.88
N THR A 196 -23.30 -7.23 -3.97
CA THR A 196 -24.11 -8.41 -4.27
C THR A 196 -25.35 -8.44 -3.39
N THR A 197 -26.38 -9.16 -3.83
CA THR A 197 -27.62 -9.42 -3.10
C THR A 197 -27.89 -10.93 -3.09
N GLY A 198 -28.23 -11.48 -1.93
CA GLY A 198 -28.63 -12.88 -1.79
C GLY A 198 -27.49 -13.92 -1.71
N HIS A 199 -26.22 -13.53 -1.85
CA HIS A 199 -25.04 -14.38 -1.61
C HIS A 199 -23.81 -13.53 -1.25
N SER A 200 -22.73 -14.16 -0.75
CA SER A 200 -21.45 -13.46 -0.49
C SER A 200 -20.62 -13.37 -1.77
N VAL A 201 -19.88 -12.28 -1.96
CA VAL A 201 -18.84 -12.15 -3.00
C VAL A 201 -17.55 -11.65 -2.36
N ASP A 202 -16.47 -12.39 -2.54
CA ASP A 202 -15.18 -12.09 -1.93
C ASP A 202 -14.20 -11.46 -2.94
N LEU A 203 -13.55 -10.36 -2.55
CA LEU A 203 -12.36 -9.84 -3.23
C LEU A 203 -11.11 -10.14 -2.42
N ILE A 204 -10.17 -10.81 -3.06
CA ILE A 204 -8.87 -11.14 -2.49
C ILE A 204 -7.80 -10.40 -3.28
N LEU A 205 -6.98 -9.64 -2.57
CA LEU A 205 -5.87 -8.89 -3.15
C LEU A 205 -4.54 -9.59 -2.89
N LYS A 206 -3.73 -9.80 -3.93
CA LYS A 206 -2.42 -10.46 -3.87
C LYS A 206 -1.40 -9.70 -4.71
N GLY A 207 -0.13 -9.84 -4.37
CA GLY A 207 0.97 -9.19 -5.09
C GLY A 207 0.95 -7.68 -4.90
N LYS A 208 1.49 -6.94 -5.88
CA LYS A 208 1.58 -5.48 -5.83
C LYS A 208 0.39 -4.82 -6.53
N ILE A 209 -0.48 -4.14 -5.80
CA ILE A 209 -1.66 -3.48 -6.38
C ILE A 209 -1.74 -2.04 -5.91
N ASN A 210 -1.89 -1.11 -6.85
CA ASN A 210 -2.10 0.29 -6.58
C ASN A 210 -3.49 0.72 -7.06
N ILE A 211 -4.31 1.24 -6.14
CA ILE A 211 -5.69 1.63 -6.39
C ILE A 211 -5.81 3.14 -6.19
N VAL A 212 -6.31 3.85 -7.19
CA VAL A 212 -6.51 5.30 -7.13
C VAL A 212 -7.94 5.62 -7.54
N ALA A 213 -8.64 6.49 -6.80
CA ALA A 213 -9.97 6.97 -7.15
C ALA A 213 -10.12 8.47 -6.88
N ASP A 214 -9.98 9.29 -7.93
CA ASP A 214 -9.92 10.76 -7.85
C ASP A 214 -10.91 11.40 -6.84
N ASN A 215 -12.23 11.18 -6.94
CA ASN A 215 -13.23 11.88 -6.10
C ASN A 215 -14.17 10.96 -5.32
N LYS A 216 -13.87 9.66 -5.24
CA LYS A 216 -14.80 8.65 -4.71
C LYS A 216 -14.07 7.64 -3.83
N TYR A 217 -14.51 6.37 -3.83
CA TYR A 217 -13.91 5.32 -3.03
C TYR A 217 -12.84 4.56 -3.82
N GLY A 218 -11.66 4.32 -3.24
CA GLY A 218 -10.68 3.41 -3.85
C GLY A 218 -11.31 2.03 -4.08
N VAL A 219 -11.86 1.46 -3.01
CA VAL A 219 -12.65 0.23 -2.99
C VAL A 219 -13.98 0.48 -2.26
N SER A 220 -15.08 0.20 -2.94
CA SER A 220 -16.43 0.26 -2.36
C SER A 220 -16.99 -1.15 -2.24
N ILE A 221 -17.23 -1.61 -1.02
CA ILE A 221 -17.86 -2.89 -0.70
C ILE A 221 -19.30 -2.71 -0.18
N GLY A 222 -20.23 -3.43 -0.80
CA GLY A 222 -21.60 -3.60 -0.30
C GLY A 222 -21.68 -4.57 0.87
N ASN A 223 -22.87 -4.67 1.48
CA ASN A 223 -23.09 -5.39 2.76
C ASN A 223 -22.78 -6.89 2.72
N SER A 224 -22.90 -7.51 1.55
CA SER A 224 -22.66 -8.94 1.34
C SER A 224 -21.38 -9.20 0.55
N ALA A 225 -20.53 -8.19 0.35
CA ALA A 225 -19.21 -8.38 -0.25
C ALA A 225 -18.14 -8.39 0.85
N SER A 226 -17.00 -9.02 0.62
CA SER A 226 -15.85 -8.96 1.54
C SER A 226 -14.56 -8.55 0.83
N LEU A 227 -13.62 -8.00 1.60
CA LEU A 227 -12.28 -7.65 1.14
C LEU A 227 -11.23 -8.29 2.04
N SER A 228 -10.28 -8.99 1.45
CA SER A 228 -9.09 -9.48 2.14
C SER A 228 -7.83 -9.27 1.31
N ALA A 229 -6.68 -9.34 1.97
CA ALA A 229 -5.37 -9.27 1.33
C ALA A 229 -4.53 -10.47 1.76
N ALA A 230 -3.79 -11.06 0.81
CA ALA A 230 -2.81 -12.07 1.11
C ALA A 230 -1.71 -11.52 2.04
N LYS A 231 -1.08 -12.41 2.82
CA LYS A 231 -0.10 -12.02 3.85
C LYS A 231 1.09 -11.21 3.31
N ASP A 232 1.48 -11.46 2.07
CA ASP A 232 2.59 -10.85 1.34
C ASP A 232 2.16 -9.77 0.34
N ALA A 233 0.86 -9.44 0.30
CA ALA A 233 0.35 -8.41 -0.58
C ALA A 233 0.94 -7.04 -0.25
N LYS A 234 1.09 -6.21 -1.28
CA LYS A 234 1.56 -4.82 -1.19
C LYS A 234 0.52 -3.94 -1.85
N ILE A 235 -0.52 -3.62 -1.08
CA ILE A 235 -1.69 -2.88 -1.51
C ILE A 235 -1.55 -1.43 -1.07
N THR A 236 -1.65 -0.53 -2.02
CA THR A 236 -1.76 0.91 -1.79
C THR A 236 -3.09 1.40 -2.36
N ALA A 237 -3.79 2.24 -1.62
CA ALA A 237 -5.04 2.87 -2.05
C ALA A 237 -5.03 4.37 -1.74
N SER A 238 -5.46 5.21 -2.68
CA SER A 238 -5.70 6.65 -2.47
C SER A 238 -6.96 7.15 -3.17
N GLY A 239 -7.64 8.13 -2.57
CA GLY A 239 -8.98 8.49 -3.01
C GLY A 239 -9.57 9.73 -2.33
N GLY A 240 -10.64 10.23 -2.94
CA GLY A 240 -11.24 11.51 -2.60
C GLY A 240 -12.27 11.49 -1.47
N LEU A 241 -13.02 10.40 -1.24
CA LEU A 241 -14.03 10.33 -0.16
C LEU A 241 -13.67 9.38 0.98
N LYS A 242 -13.18 8.18 0.67
CA LYS A 242 -12.70 7.15 1.61
C LYS A 242 -11.92 6.10 0.82
N GLU A 243 -10.90 5.48 1.39
CA GLU A 243 -10.16 4.48 0.60
C GLU A 243 -10.92 3.18 0.47
N ILE A 244 -11.39 2.66 1.59
CA ILE A 244 -12.08 1.40 1.65
C ILE A 244 -13.38 1.66 2.39
N LEU A 245 -14.52 1.57 1.70
CA LEU A 245 -15.83 1.68 2.36
C LEU A 245 -15.99 0.51 3.35
N ASP A 246 -16.27 0.78 4.61
CA ASP A 246 -15.91 -0.11 5.73
C ASP A 246 -17.09 -0.92 6.25
N ASN A 247 -17.41 -2.04 5.58
CA ASN A 247 -18.47 -2.94 6.05
C ASN A 247 -18.01 -4.38 6.28
N ASN A 248 -16.94 -4.85 5.61
CA ASN A 248 -16.54 -6.25 5.67
C ASN A 248 -15.10 -6.51 5.19
N VAL A 249 -14.12 -5.88 5.86
CA VAL A 249 -12.69 -6.08 5.59
C VAL A 249 -12.15 -7.13 6.56
N HIS A 250 -11.51 -8.18 6.04
CA HIS A 250 -10.98 -9.32 6.80
C HIS A 250 -9.46 -9.40 6.81
N SER A 251 -8.79 -8.26 6.69
CA SER A 251 -7.34 -8.16 6.74
C SER A 251 -6.92 -6.85 7.40
N PRO A 252 -5.75 -6.79 8.02
CA PRO A 252 -5.25 -5.58 8.66
C PRO A 252 -4.95 -4.50 7.62
N PHE A 253 -5.73 -3.41 7.66
CA PHE A 253 -5.50 -2.20 6.87
C PHE A 253 -5.41 -0.98 7.78
N LEU A 254 -4.53 -0.04 7.43
CA LEU A 254 -4.48 1.30 8.01
C LEU A 254 -4.98 2.30 6.97
N GLU A 255 -5.82 3.24 7.39
CA GLU A 255 -6.28 4.36 6.59
C GLU A 255 -6.01 5.67 7.33
N TRP A 256 -5.41 6.63 6.62
CA TRP A 256 -5.12 7.98 7.10
C TRP A 256 -5.97 8.99 6.33
N ARG A 257 -6.75 9.79 7.07
CA ARG A 257 -7.69 10.77 6.50
C ARG A 257 -7.29 12.19 6.82
N PHE A 258 -7.28 13.01 5.77
CA PHE A 258 -6.98 14.43 5.82
C PHE A 258 -8.27 15.23 5.62
N GLU A 259 -8.40 16.36 6.33
CA GLU A 259 -9.58 17.23 6.21
C GLU A 259 -9.60 18.00 4.88
N ALA A 260 -8.42 18.21 4.28
CA ALA A 260 -8.22 18.82 2.98
C ALA A 260 -7.26 17.98 2.14
N SER A 261 -7.28 18.18 0.81
CA SER A 261 -6.26 17.59 -0.06
C SER A 261 -4.87 18.15 0.27
N LEU A 262 -3.85 17.33 0.05
CA LEU A 262 -2.47 17.66 0.43
C LEU A 262 -1.77 18.59 -0.58
N GLY A 263 -2.46 18.91 -1.68
CA GLY A 263 -1.94 19.62 -2.83
C GLY A 263 -1.11 18.72 -3.74
N SER A 264 -0.93 19.13 -4.99
CA SER A 264 -0.16 18.37 -5.97
C SER A 264 1.35 18.36 -5.73
N GLY A 265 1.99 17.20 -5.97
CA GLY A 265 3.44 17.07 -6.13
C GLY A 265 4.26 16.85 -4.86
N LYS A 266 3.62 16.61 -3.69
CA LYS A 266 4.33 16.19 -2.48
C LYS A 266 4.40 14.67 -2.41
N THR A 267 5.35 14.17 -1.62
CA THR A 267 5.45 12.74 -1.30
C THR A 267 4.88 12.51 0.08
N LEU A 268 3.88 11.64 0.17
CA LEU A 268 3.41 11.05 1.41
C LEU A 268 4.05 9.67 1.53
N GLU A 269 4.89 9.45 2.53
CA GLU A 269 5.64 8.21 2.72
C GLU A 269 5.18 7.49 3.99
N ILE A 270 5.02 6.17 3.87
CA ILE A 270 4.79 5.30 5.02
C ILE A 270 6.12 4.66 5.42
N LYS A 271 6.45 4.80 6.70
CA LYS A 271 7.69 4.32 7.29
C LYS A 271 7.38 3.38 8.45
N ASP A 272 8.40 2.71 8.97
CA ASP A 272 8.25 1.88 10.16
C ASP A 272 7.99 2.73 11.43
N ALA A 273 7.84 2.05 12.57
CA ALA A 273 7.59 2.71 13.85
C ALA A 273 8.75 3.62 14.32
N ASN A 274 9.95 3.42 13.81
CA ASN A 274 11.15 4.22 14.14
C ASN A 274 11.33 5.41 13.19
N GLY A 275 10.56 5.46 12.10
CA GLY A 275 10.69 6.49 11.07
C GLY A 275 11.69 6.14 9.97
N ASP A 276 12.08 4.86 9.87
CA ASP A 276 12.93 4.34 8.81
C ASP A 276 12.08 3.94 7.60
N SER A 277 12.59 4.24 6.40
CA SER A 277 11.91 3.88 5.15
C SER A 277 11.83 2.36 4.99
N LEU A 278 10.66 1.87 4.60
CA LEU A 278 10.45 0.45 4.31
C LEU A 278 11.21 0.04 3.05
N ASP A 279 11.52 -1.25 2.91
CA ASP A 279 12.08 -1.83 1.69
C ASP A 279 11.11 -2.85 1.05
N PRO A 280 10.53 -2.55 -0.13
CA PRO A 280 10.62 -1.28 -0.85
C PRO A 280 9.83 -0.17 -0.17
N ALA A 281 10.19 1.09 -0.45
CA ALA A 281 9.49 2.24 0.09
C ALA A 281 8.02 2.28 -0.36
N ILE A 282 7.14 2.66 0.56
CA ILE A 282 5.71 2.84 0.28
C ILE A 282 5.42 4.33 0.23
N GLN A 283 5.13 4.84 -0.97
CA GLN A 283 4.97 6.26 -1.23
C GLN A 283 3.72 6.53 -2.07
N PHE A 284 3.04 7.62 -1.73
CA PHE A 284 1.97 8.20 -2.53
C PHE A 284 2.43 9.55 -3.06
N THR A 285 2.17 9.79 -4.35
CA THR A 285 2.24 11.15 -4.90
C THR A 285 0.93 11.84 -4.58
N THR A 286 0.99 12.95 -3.85
CA THR A 286 -0.21 13.72 -3.51
C THR A 286 -0.72 14.50 -4.72
N ASP A 287 -2.03 14.65 -4.78
CA ASP A 287 -2.73 15.47 -5.76
C ASP A 287 -3.76 16.38 -5.05
N ASP A 288 -4.49 17.17 -5.84
CA ASP A 288 -5.49 18.11 -5.32
C ASP A 288 -6.83 17.45 -4.98
N LYS A 289 -6.99 16.13 -5.20
CA LYS A 289 -8.27 15.42 -5.11
C LYS A 289 -8.29 14.41 -3.97
N ASN A 290 -7.23 13.63 -3.83
CA ASN A 290 -7.11 12.57 -2.85
C ASN A 290 -6.77 13.17 -1.48
N LYS A 291 -7.52 12.71 -0.48
CA LYS A 291 -7.35 13.11 0.92
C LYS A 291 -7.39 11.92 1.88
N HIS A 292 -7.46 10.71 1.33
CA HIS A 292 -7.49 9.47 2.07
C HIS A 292 -6.43 8.56 1.45
N PHE A 293 -5.72 7.83 2.30
CA PHE A 293 -4.62 6.96 1.90
C PHE A 293 -4.64 5.73 2.79
N ALA A 294 -4.48 4.55 2.20
CA ALA A 294 -4.55 3.30 2.93
C ALA A 294 -3.57 2.26 2.39
N ILE A 295 -3.13 1.38 3.28
CA ILE A 295 -2.28 0.24 2.95
C ILE A 295 -2.70 -0.99 3.74
N ASN A 296 -2.44 -2.18 3.19
CA ASN A 296 -2.44 -3.39 4.00
C ASN A 296 -1.13 -3.46 4.80
N VAL A 297 -1.19 -4.02 6.01
CA VAL A 297 -0.05 -4.05 6.92
C VAL A 297 0.13 -5.40 7.61
N ALA A 298 1.27 -5.62 8.24
CA ALA A 298 1.41 -6.72 9.18
C ALA A 298 0.64 -6.40 10.47
N LYS A 299 -0.17 -7.35 10.94
CA LYS A 299 -0.92 -7.23 12.21
C LYS A 299 0.04 -6.97 13.37
N ASN A 300 -0.34 -6.08 14.29
CA ASN A 300 0.45 -5.67 15.46
C ASN A 300 1.82 -5.04 15.14
N THR A 301 2.02 -4.55 13.91
CA THR A 301 3.21 -3.78 13.52
C THR A 301 2.86 -2.30 13.47
N GLY A 302 3.74 -1.45 13.99
CA GLY A 302 3.57 0.01 14.02
C GLY A 302 4.13 0.69 12.77
N TYR A 303 3.43 1.71 12.27
CA TYR A 303 3.80 2.49 11.09
C TYR A 303 3.67 3.99 11.35
N THR A 304 4.48 4.78 10.67
CA THR A 304 4.44 6.25 10.73
C THR A 304 4.14 6.85 9.36
N VAL A 305 3.57 8.06 9.32
CA VAL A 305 3.19 8.75 8.07
C VAL A 305 3.93 10.07 7.96
N TRP A 306 4.58 10.29 6.83
CA TRP A 306 5.46 11.43 6.60
C TRP A 306 5.02 12.20 5.37
N LEU A 307 4.89 13.52 5.46
CA LEU A 307 4.61 14.39 4.33
C LEU A 307 5.80 15.28 4.06
N GLY A 308 6.45 15.11 2.89
CA GLY A 308 7.60 15.93 2.52
C GLY A 308 8.78 15.86 3.49
N GLY A 309 8.92 14.74 4.22
CA GLY A 309 9.95 14.54 5.24
C GLY A 309 9.53 14.92 6.66
N ASP A 310 8.29 15.35 6.88
CA ASP A 310 7.78 15.71 8.21
C ASP A 310 6.75 14.70 8.73
N LEU A 311 6.92 14.26 9.97
CA LEU A 311 6.05 13.28 10.64
C LEU A 311 4.68 13.89 10.95
N LEU A 312 3.63 13.17 10.57
CA LEU A 312 2.24 13.53 10.83
C LEU A 312 1.68 12.86 12.09
N MET A 313 0.61 13.44 12.61
CA MET A 313 -0.16 12.91 13.73
C MET A 313 -1.67 13.01 13.47
N ASP A 314 -2.47 12.21 14.16
CA ASP A 314 -3.94 12.30 14.12
C ASP A 314 -4.51 13.34 15.11
N GLU A 315 -5.84 13.45 15.20
CA GLU A 315 -6.50 14.35 16.16
C GLU A 315 -6.19 14.06 17.63
N ASN A 316 -5.81 12.81 17.94
CA ASN A 316 -5.45 12.36 19.27
C ASN A 316 -3.95 12.46 19.54
N LYS A 317 -3.18 13.08 18.63
CA LYS A 317 -1.72 13.22 18.70
C LYS A 317 -0.98 11.88 18.59
N THR A 318 -1.61 10.87 18.00
CA THR A 318 -1.01 9.57 17.69
C THR A 318 -0.09 9.72 16.49
N THR A 319 1.13 9.20 16.58
CA THR A 319 2.13 9.21 15.49
C THR A 319 2.46 7.82 14.95
N VAL A 320 2.29 6.78 15.78
CA VAL A 320 2.51 5.38 15.41
C VAL A 320 1.16 4.67 15.32
N PHE A 321 0.85 4.15 14.14
CA PHE A 321 -0.43 3.54 13.81
C PHE A 321 -0.27 2.03 13.70
N THR A 322 -1.17 1.28 14.36
CA THR A 322 -1.10 -0.19 14.41
C THR A 322 -2.46 -0.80 14.14
N ALA A 323 -2.50 -1.83 13.29
CA ALA A 323 -3.70 -2.64 13.09
C ALA A 323 -3.65 -3.83 14.05
N THR A 324 -4.51 -3.82 15.08
CA THR A 324 -4.55 -4.87 16.11
C THR A 324 -5.50 -6.01 15.77
N ASP A 325 -6.24 -5.90 14.66
CA ASP A 325 -7.17 -6.91 14.19
C ASP A 325 -7.28 -6.97 12.66
N ASN A 326 -7.98 -7.98 12.15
CA ASN A 326 -8.21 -8.18 10.72
C ASN A 326 -9.39 -7.33 10.23
N LYS A 327 -9.21 -6.01 10.22
CA LYS A 327 -10.18 -5.01 9.76
C LYS A 327 -9.49 -3.73 9.29
N LEU A 328 -10.28 -2.77 8.81
CA LEU A 328 -9.83 -1.41 8.55
C LEU A 328 -9.70 -0.59 9.85
N PHE A 329 -8.56 0.05 10.05
CA PHE A 329 -8.36 1.05 11.10
C PHE A 329 -8.20 2.44 10.48
N SER A 330 -9.12 3.35 10.79
CA SER A 330 -9.13 4.70 10.22
C SER A 330 -8.72 5.76 11.23
N PHE A 331 -7.70 6.53 10.90
CA PHE A 331 -7.19 7.68 11.67
C PHE A 331 -7.55 8.97 10.96
N LYS A 332 -8.05 9.96 11.72
CA LYS A 332 -8.69 11.17 11.18
C LYS A 332 -7.93 12.43 11.55
N LYS A 333 -8.16 13.49 10.76
CA LYS A 333 -7.52 14.81 10.91
C LYS A 333 -6.00 14.72 10.98
N MET A 334 -5.42 13.96 10.06
CA MET A 334 -3.98 13.87 9.93
C MET A 334 -3.39 15.27 9.67
N GLN A 335 -2.39 15.65 10.47
CA GLN A 335 -1.88 17.02 10.53
C GLN A 335 -0.42 17.08 11.00
N LEU A 336 0.23 18.21 10.71
CA LEU A 336 1.51 18.57 11.32
C LEU A 336 1.28 19.19 12.71
N PRO A 337 2.30 19.18 13.60
CA PRO A 337 2.26 19.85 14.89
C PRO A 337 1.82 21.33 14.83
N THR A 338 1.04 21.73 15.82
CA THR A 338 0.42 23.07 15.91
C THR A 338 1.07 23.96 16.96
N ASP A 339 1.81 23.37 17.90
CA ASP A 339 2.47 24.06 19.01
C ASP A 339 3.71 23.28 19.48
N TRP A 340 4.52 23.90 20.36
CA TRP A 340 5.72 23.28 20.90
C TRP A 340 5.47 21.97 21.67
N PRO A 341 4.44 21.84 22.54
CA PRO A 341 4.13 20.59 23.22
C PRO A 341 3.78 19.43 22.28
N THR A 342 3.02 19.67 21.22
CA THR A 342 2.73 18.65 20.21
C THR A 342 3.95 18.33 19.36
N TYR A 343 4.75 19.33 19.00
CA TYR A 343 6.00 19.16 18.27
C TYR A 343 7.00 18.29 19.04
N GLY A 344 7.14 18.49 20.36
CA GLY A 344 7.99 17.66 21.20
C GLY A 344 7.52 16.19 21.30
N GLN A 345 6.24 15.89 21.10
CA GLN A 345 5.72 14.52 21.12
C GLN A 345 6.03 13.74 19.83
N THR A 346 6.39 14.42 18.73
CA THR A 346 6.75 13.77 17.46
C THR A 346 8.27 13.49 17.34
N VAL A 347 8.96 13.41 18.48
CA VAL A 347 10.41 13.20 18.58
C VAL A 347 10.82 11.81 18.08
N SER A 348 12.01 11.73 17.49
CA SER A 348 12.80 10.49 17.39
C SER A 348 13.80 10.41 18.54
N VAL A 349 13.56 9.49 19.48
CA VAL A 349 14.41 9.30 20.68
C VAL A 349 14.77 7.83 20.89
N GLY A 350 16.03 7.59 21.25
CA GLY A 350 16.59 6.25 21.49
C GLY A 350 18.12 6.29 21.40
N PRO A 351 18.85 5.17 21.42
CA PRO A 351 20.30 5.18 21.27
C PRO A 351 20.78 5.92 20.02
N ASP A 352 20.07 5.72 18.90
CA ASP A 352 20.36 6.34 17.61
C ASP A 352 19.34 7.42 17.20
N GLY A 353 18.55 7.93 18.15
CA GLY A 353 17.48 8.91 17.87
C GLY A 353 17.98 10.15 17.15
N THR A 354 17.27 10.58 16.10
CA THR A 354 17.69 11.69 15.23
C THR A 354 17.47 13.05 15.88
N ASP A 355 16.51 13.15 16.79
CA ASP A 355 16.27 14.36 17.59
C ASP A 355 16.98 14.31 18.95
N VAL A 356 16.92 13.15 19.62
CA VAL A 356 17.60 12.90 20.91
C VAL A 356 18.22 11.51 20.93
N SER A 357 19.55 11.42 21.07
CA SER A 357 20.21 10.14 21.35
C SER A 357 20.41 9.91 22.85
N VAL A 358 20.12 8.70 23.33
CA VAL A 358 20.14 8.34 24.75
C VAL A 358 21.18 7.26 25.04
N SER A 359 22.07 7.51 25.99
CA SER A 359 23.07 6.55 26.47
C SER A 359 23.15 6.57 27.99
N GLY A 360 22.50 5.60 28.64
CA GLY A 360 22.33 5.59 30.09
C GLY A 360 21.57 6.83 30.56
N THR A 361 22.19 7.63 31.43
CA THR A 361 21.64 8.89 31.94
C THR A 361 22.01 10.12 31.09
N ASN A 362 22.61 9.92 29.91
CA ASN A 362 22.99 11.00 29.01
C ASN A 362 22.02 11.12 27.84
N TYR A 363 21.55 12.35 27.61
CA TYR A 363 20.61 12.73 26.56
C TYR A 363 21.27 13.76 25.66
N THR A 364 21.55 13.40 24.41
CA THR A 364 22.17 14.31 23.45
C THR A 364 21.10 14.86 22.51
N VAL A 365 20.78 16.14 22.66
CA VAL A 365 19.75 16.86 21.90
C VAL A 365 20.37 17.43 20.62
N LYS A 366 19.77 17.11 19.48
CA LYS A 366 20.30 17.44 18.15
C LYS A 366 19.47 18.49 17.41
N THR A 367 18.19 18.64 17.77
CA THR A 367 17.20 19.43 17.03
C THR A 367 16.31 20.27 17.96
N PRO A 368 15.60 21.30 17.43
CA PRO A 368 14.57 22.01 18.19
C PRO A 368 13.47 21.08 18.70
N ARG A 369 13.16 20.00 17.98
CA ARG A 369 12.16 19.01 18.36
C ARG A 369 12.61 18.21 19.58
N GLY A 370 13.87 17.80 19.59
CA GLY A 370 14.47 17.14 20.75
C GLY A 370 14.45 18.03 21.98
N LEU A 371 14.74 19.32 21.83
CA LEU A 371 14.66 20.27 22.95
C LEU A 371 13.21 20.45 23.46
N ALA A 372 12.25 20.53 22.55
CA ALA A 372 10.83 20.57 22.89
C ALA A 372 10.36 19.29 23.61
N TRP A 373 10.91 18.13 23.26
CA TRP A 373 10.67 16.88 23.98
C TRP A 373 11.22 16.91 25.40
N ILE A 374 12.44 17.44 25.62
CA ILE A 374 12.98 17.65 26.98
C ILE A 374 12.03 18.53 27.81
N ALA A 375 11.52 19.62 27.22
CA ALA A 375 10.52 20.48 27.87
C ALA A 375 9.25 19.69 28.22
N TRP A 376 8.69 18.95 27.26
CA TRP A 376 7.46 18.19 27.44
C TRP A 376 7.59 17.08 28.50
N VAL A 377 8.66 16.27 28.45
CA VAL A 377 8.96 15.21 29.44
C VAL A 377 9.06 15.81 30.84
N THR A 378 9.81 16.91 30.98
CA THR A 378 9.98 17.63 32.25
C THR A 378 8.64 18.15 32.77
N ASN A 379 7.89 18.89 31.95
CA ASN A 379 6.67 19.59 32.36
C ASN A 379 5.51 18.63 32.67
N ASN A 380 5.57 17.40 32.18
CA ASN A 380 4.58 16.37 32.47
C ASN A 380 5.07 15.34 33.51
N GLY A 381 6.24 15.56 34.13
CA GLY A 381 6.78 14.67 35.16
C GLY A 381 6.97 13.23 34.66
N LYS A 382 7.30 13.07 33.38
CA LYS A 382 7.42 11.74 32.75
C LYS A 382 8.63 11.00 33.30
N THR A 383 8.44 9.71 33.55
CA THR A 383 9.49 8.80 34.02
C THR A 383 9.33 7.43 33.38
N THR A 384 10.32 6.55 33.55
CA THR A 384 10.23 5.15 33.12
C THR A 384 9.04 4.39 33.74
N ALA A 385 8.37 4.92 34.78
CA ALA A 385 7.13 4.36 35.32
C ALA A 385 5.91 4.55 34.39
N ASN A 386 5.97 5.45 33.40
CA ASN A 386 4.91 5.70 32.42
C ASN A 386 4.85 4.63 31.32
N THR A 387 4.80 3.35 31.69
CA THR A 387 4.94 2.17 30.80
C THR A 387 3.88 2.03 29.69
N LYS A 388 2.87 2.89 29.66
CA LYS A 388 1.80 2.90 28.64
C LYS A 388 1.99 3.97 27.55
N GLU A 389 3.13 4.66 27.54
CA GLU A 389 3.41 5.75 26.60
C GLU A 389 4.58 5.41 25.66
N ALA A 390 4.56 6.00 24.46
CA ALA A 390 5.65 5.90 23.50
C ALA A 390 6.95 6.42 24.10
N TYR A 391 8.06 5.75 23.79
CA TYR A 391 9.41 6.08 24.29
C TYR A 391 9.55 6.12 25.82
N SER A 392 8.63 5.52 26.58
CA SER A 392 8.69 5.52 28.05
C SER A 392 9.97 4.88 28.62
N ASN A 393 10.56 3.92 27.90
CA ASN A 393 11.87 3.34 28.24
C ASN A 393 13.04 4.35 28.16
N TYR A 394 12.85 5.45 27.42
CA TYR A 394 13.83 6.52 27.27
C TYR A 394 13.50 7.75 28.10
N TYR A 395 12.37 7.78 28.80
CA TYR A 395 12.15 8.79 29.84
C TYR A 395 13.21 8.65 30.94
N PRO A 396 13.55 9.74 31.65
CA PRO A 396 14.48 9.64 32.76
C PRO A 396 13.89 8.78 33.88
N SER A 397 14.73 8.05 34.62
CA SER A 397 14.25 7.23 35.76
C SER A 397 13.62 8.09 36.86
N ASN A 398 14.10 9.32 37.01
CA ASN A 398 13.57 10.31 37.94
C ASN A 398 12.97 11.49 37.18
N ALA A 399 11.85 12.01 37.66
CA ALA A 399 11.19 13.16 37.05
C ALA A 399 12.12 14.38 37.01
N GLY A 400 11.95 15.25 36.01
CA GLY A 400 12.77 16.44 35.86
C GLY A 400 14.20 16.20 35.38
N PHE A 401 14.50 15.02 34.82
CA PHE A 401 15.87 14.64 34.41
C PHE A 401 16.88 14.69 35.58
N LYS A 402 16.43 14.49 36.82
CA LYS A 402 17.32 14.38 37.97
C LYS A 402 18.36 13.27 37.73
N GLU A 403 19.62 13.55 38.04
CA GLU A 403 20.78 12.67 37.79
C GLU A 403 21.07 12.37 36.31
N CYS A 404 20.39 13.05 35.39
CA CYS A 404 20.65 12.96 33.96
C CYS A 404 21.44 14.18 33.47
N THR A 405 22.18 13.99 32.38
CA THR A 405 22.83 15.07 31.64
C THR A 405 22.17 15.23 30.29
N VAL A 406 21.65 16.42 30.02
CA VAL A 406 21.14 16.84 28.71
C VAL A 406 22.24 17.68 28.04
N THR A 407 22.72 17.26 26.87
CA THR A 407 23.82 17.90 26.15
C THR A 407 23.37 18.33 24.76
N LEU A 408 23.71 19.54 24.32
CA LEU A 408 23.48 19.96 22.94
C LEU A 408 24.56 19.40 22.00
N ALA A 409 24.14 18.79 20.89
CA ALA A 409 25.04 18.39 19.81
C ALA A 409 25.29 19.53 18.82
N ASN A 410 24.28 20.36 18.58
CA ASN A 410 24.27 21.40 17.56
C ASN A 410 23.78 22.73 18.13
N ASP A 411 24.03 23.82 17.41
CA ASP A 411 23.29 25.06 17.62
C ASP A 411 21.81 24.83 17.25
N ILE A 412 20.89 25.41 18.04
CA ILE A 412 19.46 25.19 17.90
C ILE A 412 18.76 26.53 17.69
N SER A 413 17.97 26.64 16.63
CA SER A 413 17.06 27.78 16.44
C SER A 413 15.64 27.41 16.90
N LEU A 414 15.09 28.19 17.83
CA LEU A 414 13.70 28.16 18.28
C LEU A 414 12.81 29.17 17.53
N ALA A 415 13.30 29.76 16.44
CA ALA A 415 12.41 30.36 15.45
C ALA A 415 11.46 29.28 14.91
N THR A 416 10.38 29.70 14.23
CA THR A 416 9.33 28.78 13.73
C THR A 416 9.96 27.53 13.10
N PRO A 417 9.79 26.34 13.71
CA PRO A 417 10.48 25.15 13.26
C PRO A 417 9.93 24.65 11.93
N LYS A 418 10.70 23.80 11.23
CA LYS A 418 10.20 23.06 10.06
C LYS A 418 9.29 21.91 10.51
N GLY A 419 8.44 21.44 9.62
CA GLY A 419 7.53 20.33 9.92
C GLY A 419 6.43 20.67 10.90
N VAL A 420 5.88 21.88 10.77
CA VAL A 420 4.74 22.36 11.54
C VAL A 420 3.71 23.00 10.62
N THR A 421 2.49 23.22 11.12
CA THR A 421 1.45 23.92 10.34
C THR A 421 1.77 25.40 10.12
N THR A 422 1.20 26.01 9.07
CA THR A 422 1.36 27.45 8.77
C THR A 422 0.92 28.37 9.93
N GLY A 423 -0.03 27.91 10.75
CA GLY A 423 -0.52 28.61 11.94
C GLY A 423 0.16 28.20 13.25
N PHE A 424 1.38 27.64 13.20
CA PHE A 424 2.09 27.16 14.38
C PHE A 424 2.19 28.26 15.44
N VAL A 425 1.76 27.94 16.66
CA VAL A 425 1.85 28.86 17.79
C VAL A 425 3.31 28.89 18.25
N ASN A 426 4.08 29.81 17.67
CA ASN A 426 5.49 29.96 18.00
C ASN A 426 5.69 30.73 19.33
N ASN A 427 5.22 30.10 20.41
CA ASN A 427 5.38 30.56 21.78
C ASN A 427 6.07 29.45 22.58
N TRP A 428 7.36 29.61 22.83
CA TRP A 428 8.17 28.59 23.49
C TRP A 428 7.56 28.22 24.85
N VAL A 429 7.56 26.92 25.15
CA VAL A 429 7.16 26.40 26.45
C VAL A 429 8.42 26.11 27.26
N PRO A 430 8.69 26.87 28.35
CA PRO A 430 9.91 26.73 29.13
C PRO A 430 10.11 25.32 29.68
N ILE A 431 11.37 24.90 29.81
CA ILE A 431 11.75 23.62 30.40
C ILE A 431 11.62 23.75 31.91
N GLY A 432 10.72 22.98 32.49
CA GLY A 432 10.42 23.02 33.91
C GLY A 432 9.35 24.05 34.24
N THR A 433 8.43 23.66 35.12
CA THR A 433 7.39 24.51 35.68
C THR A 433 7.17 24.17 37.16
N TYR A 434 6.36 24.97 37.86
CA TYR A 434 5.98 24.71 39.24
C TYR A 434 4.71 23.86 39.31
N SER A 435 4.70 22.85 40.18
CA SER A 435 3.50 22.06 40.48
C SER A 435 2.78 22.66 41.69
N TYR A 436 1.52 23.05 41.51
CA TYR A 436 0.71 23.62 42.61
C TYR A 436 0.08 22.54 43.52
N LEU A 437 0.38 21.25 43.32
CA LEU A 437 -0.18 20.16 44.11
C LEU A 437 0.39 20.11 45.54
N SER A 438 1.66 20.49 45.74
CA SER A 438 2.26 20.71 47.06
C SER A 438 3.52 21.56 46.98
N TYR A 439 3.88 22.25 48.07
CA TYR A 439 5.09 23.08 48.17
C TYR A 439 6.42 22.29 48.04
N THR A 440 6.36 20.96 47.98
CA THR A 440 7.52 20.07 47.85
C THR A 440 7.49 19.25 46.57
N ASP A 441 6.57 19.53 45.64
CA ASP A 441 6.45 18.81 44.38
C ASP A 441 7.30 19.46 43.27
N TYR A 442 8.56 19.02 43.19
CA TYR A 442 9.51 19.42 42.15
C TYR A 442 9.51 18.50 40.94
N THR A 443 8.54 17.59 40.81
CA THR A 443 8.52 16.58 39.73
C THR A 443 8.41 17.19 38.33
N LYS A 444 7.94 18.44 38.24
CA LYS A 444 7.83 19.21 37.00
C LYS A 444 8.93 20.26 36.81
N CYS A 445 9.88 20.36 37.74
CA CYS A 445 11.04 21.24 37.59
C CYS A 445 12.16 20.51 36.82
N PHE A 446 13.04 21.25 36.15
CA PHE A 446 14.28 20.65 35.65
C PHE A 446 15.29 20.53 36.79
N GLN A 447 15.85 19.34 36.95
CA GLN A 447 16.71 18.94 38.07
C GLN A 447 18.04 18.31 37.61
N GLY A 448 18.25 18.20 36.30
CA GLY A 448 19.44 17.60 35.70
C GLY A 448 20.59 18.58 35.51
N THR A 449 21.60 18.11 34.78
CA THR A 449 22.62 18.98 34.18
C THR A 449 22.24 19.27 32.74
N PHE A 450 22.12 20.55 32.37
CA PHE A 450 22.03 20.99 30.99
C PHE A 450 23.38 21.56 30.56
N ASP A 451 24.07 20.84 29.67
CA ASP A 451 25.34 21.22 29.10
C ASP A 451 25.15 21.71 27.67
N GLY A 452 25.22 23.01 27.45
CA GLY A 452 25.14 23.60 26.12
C GLY A 452 26.31 23.18 25.22
N ASN A 453 27.39 22.59 25.76
CA ASN A 453 28.53 22.10 24.97
C ASN A 453 29.13 23.15 24.01
N GLY A 454 29.13 24.41 24.44
CA GLY A 454 29.58 25.56 23.66
C GLY A 454 28.64 25.93 22.50
N LYS A 455 27.41 25.41 22.48
CA LYS A 455 26.40 25.67 21.45
C LYS A 455 25.49 26.82 21.84
N THR A 456 24.83 27.36 20.82
CA THR A 456 23.92 28.50 20.94
C THR A 456 22.48 28.08 20.69
N ILE A 457 21.56 28.58 21.52
CA ILE A 457 20.12 28.54 21.26
C ILE A 457 19.64 29.94 20.84
N THR A 458 19.07 30.10 19.65
CA THR A 458 18.61 31.42 19.15
C THR A 458 17.12 31.43 18.80
N GLY A 459 16.56 32.61 18.52
CA GLY A 459 15.22 32.75 17.90
C GLY A 459 14.04 32.41 18.81
N MET A 460 14.25 32.29 20.12
CA MET A 460 13.22 31.98 21.09
C MET A 460 12.23 33.13 21.24
N THR A 461 10.94 32.84 21.04
CA THR A 461 9.84 33.78 21.26
C THR A 461 9.01 33.33 22.45
N ILE A 462 8.77 34.24 23.40
CA ILE A 462 7.89 34.03 24.54
C ILE A 462 6.91 35.19 24.61
N SER A 463 5.62 34.88 24.52
CA SER A 463 4.50 35.79 24.70
C SER A 463 3.70 35.33 25.91
N SER A 464 3.86 36.04 27.02
CA SER A 464 3.21 35.73 28.30
C SER A 464 2.79 37.02 29.00
N SER A 465 1.63 37.02 29.64
CA SER A 465 1.21 38.07 30.58
C SER A 465 1.80 37.86 31.98
N SER A 466 2.33 36.66 32.26
CA SER A 466 3.05 36.33 33.49
C SER A 466 4.54 36.58 33.33
N VAL A 467 5.18 37.01 34.41
CA VAL A 467 6.65 37.10 34.54
C VAL A 467 7.26 35.88 35.24
N GLU A 468 6.42 34.95 35.71
CA GLU A 468 6.86 33.73 36.37
C GLU A 468 7.06 32.61 35.35
N TYR A 469 8.08 31.77 35.60
CA TYR A 469 8.39 30.59 34.80
C TYR A 469 8.59 30.90 33.30
N ILE A 470 9.26 32.03 33.00
CA ILE A 470 9.59 32.46 31.64
C ILE A 470 11.09 32.26 31.35
N GLY A 471 11.43 32.07 30.08
CA GLY A 471 12.80 31.86 29.59
C GLY A 471 12.97 30.50 28.93
N LEU A 472 14.23 30.10 28.69
CA LEU A 472 14.49 28.73 28.21
C LEU A 472 14.05 27.70 29.26
N PHE A 473 14.36 27.98 30.53
CA PHE A 473 13.93 27.23 31.69
C PHE A 473 12.91 28.04 32.48
N GLY A 474 11.81 27.40 32.89
CA GLY A 474 10.82 28.04 33.75
C GLY A 474 11.16 27.85 35.23
N TYR A 475 11.59 26.64 35.62
CA TYR A 475 12.00 26.34 37.00
C TYR A 475 13.16 25.35 37.03
N LEU A 476 14.28 25.79 37.61
CA LEU A 476 15.44 24.96 37.94
C LEU A 476 15.45 24.61 39.44
N TYR A 477 15.56 23.33 39.79
CA TYR A 477 15.68 22.90 41.19
C TYR A 477 16.87 21.96 41.36
N GLY A 478 17.92 22.43 42.04
CA GLY A 478 19.18 21.67 42.16
C GLY A 478 19.87 21.38 40.82
N ALA A 479 19.47 22.03 39.74
CA ALA A 479 19.98 21.82 38.40
C ALA A 479 21.26 22.62 38.13
N THR A 480 22.04 22.16 37.16
CA THR A 480 23.21 22.88 36.64
C THR A 480 22.97 23.23 35.17
N VAL A 481 23.19 24.49 34.79
CA VAL A 481 23.22 24.91 33.38
C VAL A 481 24.62 25.47 33.09
N ARG A 482 25.30 24.95 32.06
CA ARG A 482 26.67 25.38 31.72
C ARG A 482 26.90 25.36 30.22
N ASN A 483 27.93 26.08 29.78
CA ASN A 483 28.43 26.09 28.40
C ASN A 483 27.35 26.38 27.33
N LEU A 484 26.36 27.20 27.66
CA LEU A 484 25.25 27.54 26.78
C LEU A 484 25.30 29.03 26.43
N THR A 485 25.13 29.35 25.15
CA THR A 485 24.89 30.72 24.67
C THR A 485 23.43 30.85 24.23
N MET A 486 22.82 32.00 24.49
CA MET A 486 21.43 32.33 24.13
C MET A 486 21.40 33.55 23.21
#